data_AF-A0A382FSQ6-F1
#
_entry.id   AF-A0A382FSQ6-F1
#
_cell.length_a   1.000
_cell.length_b   1.000
_cell.length_c   1.000
_cell.angle_alpha   90.00
_cell.angle_beta   90.00
_cell.angle_gamma   90.00
#
_symmetry.space_group_name_H-M   'P 1'
#
loop_
_entity.id
_entity.type
_entity.pdbx_description
1 polymer ?
#
loop_
_entity_poly.entity_id
_entity_poly.type
_entity_poly.pdbx_seq_one_letter_code
_entity_poly.pdbx_strand_id
1 'polypeptide(L)'
;MRALVTGGAGFIGSHICQELLSKGHQVVALDNLASGRQENFGEFKDSKNFEFQKVDILDKGRLSPLFKGVDWIFHMAGLADIVPSIEKPDLYFDVNVKGTLNVLEAAKNSEIKKLVYAASSSSYGIPKSYPTPETAPIEPQYPYALTKYLGEQLVLHWSQTYSLPTVSLR
;
A
#
# COMPACT_ATOMS: atom_id res chain seq x y z
N MET A 1 16.26 9.70 5.38
CA MET A 1 14.80 9.84 5.21
C MET A 1 14.11 8.89 6.15
N ARG A 2 12.89 9.23 6.58
CA ARG A 2 11.99 8.35 7.33
C ARG A 2 10.93 7.80 6.39
N ALA A 3 10.90 6.49 6.23
CA ALA A 3 9.96 5.80 5.35
C ALA A 3 8.91 5.04 6.18
N LEU A 4 7.66 5.07 5.71
CA LEU A 4 6.56 4.30 6.27
C LEU A 4 6.13 3.24 5.24
N VAL A 5 6.07 1.99 5.67
CA VAL A 5 5.71 0.85 4.81
C VAL A 5 4.47 0.19 5.40
N THR A 6 3.29 0.42 4.81
CA THR A 6 2.09 -0.35 5.18
C THR A 6 2.17 -1.74 4.53
N GLY A 7 1.68 -2.78 5.19
CA GLY A 7 1.89 -4.16 4.74
C GLY A 7 3.34 -4.58 4.94
N GLY A 8 4.04 -3.94 5.89
CA GLY A 8 5.48 -4.09 6.08
C GLY A 8 5.89 -5.49 6.55
N ALA A 9 4.97 -6.27 7.13
CA ALA A 9 5.19 -7.67 7.48
C ALA A 9 4.80 -8.64 6.35
N GLY A 10 4.24 -8.14 5.25
CA GLY A 10 3.96 -8.92 4.04
C GLY A 10 5.21 -9.17 3.19
N PHE A 11 5.07 -9.98 2.15
CA PHE A 11 6.18 -10.39 1.29
C PHE A 11 6.92 -9.20 0.65
N ILE A 12 6.20 -8.33 -0.06
CA ILE A 12 6.82 -7.17 -0.74
C ILE A 12 7.28 -6.13 0.29
N GLY A 13 6.43 -5.85 1.29
CA GLY A 13 6.71 -4.84 2.30
C GLY A 13 7.97 -5.12 3.10
N SER A 14 8.23 -6.36 3.51
CA SER A 14 9.42 -6.70 4.29
C SER A 14 10.71 -6.53 3.51
N HIS A 15 10.71 -6.83 2.21
CA HIS A 15 11.87 -6.60 1.34
C HIS A 15 12.11 -5.11 1.10
N ILE A 16 11.05 -4.31 0.96
CA ILE A 16 11.18 -2.83 0.91
C ILE A 16 11.78 -2.32 2.23
N CYS A 17 11.30 -2.79 3.38
CA CYS A 17 11.87 -2.44 4.68
C CYS A 17 13.37 -2.75 4.74
N GLN A 18 13.75 -3.97 4.38
CA GLN A 18 15.14 -4.43 4.37
C GLN A 18 16.03 -3.54 3.48
N GLU A 19 15.57 -3.23 2.26
CA GLU A 19 16.33 -2.44 1.30
C GLU A 19 16.44 -0.96 1.71
N LEU A 20 15.41 -0.40 2.35
CA LEU A 20 15.49 0.96 2.88
C LEU A 20 16.46 1.04 4.07
N LEU A 21 16.46 0.03 4.94
CA LEU A 21 17.39 -0.07 6.06
C LEU A 21 18.83 -0.27 5.59
N SER A 22 19.06 -1.07 4.54
CA SER A 22 20.40 -1.29 3.96
C SER A 22 21.00 0.01 3.39
N LYS A 23 20.15 0.94 2.94
CA LYS A 23 20.53 2.30 2.50
C LYS A 23 20.63 3.32 3.64
N GLY A 24 20.51 2.90 4.90
CA GLY A 24 20.64 3.76 6.08
C GLY A 24 19.43 4.65 6.34
N HIS A 25 18.25 4.32 5.83
CA HIS A 25 17.02 5.04 6.15
C HIS A 25 16.37 4.53 7.44
N GLN A 26 15.50 5.35 8.03
CA GLN A 26 14.63 4.92 9.13
C GLN A 26 13.34 4.37 8.54
N VAL A 27 12.86 3.25 9.07
CA VAL A 27 11.69 2.54 8.54
C VAL A 27 10.69 2.28 9.65
N VAL A 28 9.44 2.69 9.41
CA VAL A 28 8.28 2.33 10.23
C VAL A 28 7.39 1.38 9.42
N ALA A 29 7.34 0.11 9.81
CA ALA A 29 6.47 -0.88 9.22
C ALA A 29 5.10 -0.90 9.93
N LEU A 30 4.03 -0.75 9.17
CA LEU A 30 2.66 -0.89 9.66
C LEU A 30 2.06 -2.19 9.12
N ASP A 31 1.50 -3.03 9.98
CA ASP A 31 0.81 -4.26 9.55
C ASP A 31 -0.17 -4.74 10.63
N ASN A 32 -1.31 -5.33 10.24
CA ASN A 32 -2.24 -5.95 11.19
C ASN A 32 -1.98 -7.45 11.40
N LEU A 33 -1.06 -8.04 10.61
CA LEU A 33 -0.72 -9.47 10.56
C LEU A 33 -1.87 -10.36 10.06
N ALA A 34 -2.79 -9.82 9.25
CA ALA A 34 -3.84 -10.62 8.62
C ALA A 34 -3.28 -11.66 7.64
N SER A 35 -2.29 -11.27 6.84
CA SER A 35 -1.51 -12.17 5.97
C SER A 35 0.00 -12.02 6.17
N GLY A 36 0.45 -10.90 6.74
CA GLY A 36 1.84 -10.64 7.09
C GLY A 36 2.34 -11.46 8.27
N ARG A 37 3.65 -11.64 8.35
CA ARG A 37 4.36 -12.46 9.34
C ARG A 37 5.54 -11.68 9.88
N GLN A 38 5.67 -11.57 11.21
CA GLN A 38 6.82 -10.85 11.80
C GLN A 38 8.15 -11.59 11.53
N GLU A 39 8.08 -12.88 11.26
CA GLU A 39 9.21 -13.71 10.84
C GLU A 39 9.85 -13.17 9.55
N ASN A 40 9.09 -12.47 8.70
CA ASN A 40 9.61 -11.82 7.49
C ASN A 40 10.58 -10.67 7.79
N PHE A 41 10.65 -10.18 9.03
CA PHE A 41 11.64 -9.18 9.44
C PHE A 41 13.04 -9.77 9.63
N GLY A 42 13.15 -11.08 9.86
CA GLY A 42 14.42 -11.77 10.03
C GLY A 42 15.35 -11.05 11.02
N GLU A 43 16.56 -10.73 10.54
CA GLU A 43 17.61 -10.10 11.34
C GLU A 43 17.41 -8.59 11.55
N PHE A 44 16.68 -7.90 10.65
CA PHE A 44 16.54 -6.45 10.76
C PHE A 44 15.52 -6.01 11.81
N LYS A 45 14.75 -6.95 12.38
CA LYS A 45 13.78 -6.67 13.44
C LYS A 45 14.38 -5.93 14.64
N ASP A 46 15.67 -6.17 14.92
CA ASP A 46 16.40 -5.58 16.04
C ASP A 46 17.23 -4.34 15.64
N SER A 47 17.08 -3.87 14.39
CA SER A 47 17.75 -2.66 13.90
C SER A 47 17.25 -1.43 14.64
N LYS A 48 18.17 -0.56 15.09
CA LYS A 48 17.84 0.71 15.76
C LYS A 48 17.06 1.68 14.86
N ASN A 49 17.12 1.49 13.55
CA ASN A 49 16.43 2.32 12.55
C ASN A 49 15.09 1.71 12.11
N PHE A 50 14.69 0.57 12.68
CA PHE A 50 13.46 -0.12 12.34
C PHE A 50 12.45 -0.03 13.50
N GLU A 51 11.21 0.26 13.16
CA GLU A 51 10.08 0.27 14.08
C GLU A 51 8.93 -0.52 13.46
N PHE A 52 8.33 -1.43 14.21
CA PHE A 52 7.12 -2.14 13.81
C PHE A 52 5.93 -1.69 14.65
N GLN A 53 4.84 -1.32 14.00
CA GLN A 53 3.58 -0.95 14.62
C GLN A 53 2.47 -1.89 14.15
N LYS A 54 1.94 -2.69 15.09
CA LYS A 54 0.78 -3.55 14.80
C LYS A 54 -0.49 -2.70 14.73
N VAL A 55 -0.91 -2.33 13.52
CA VAL A 55 -2.03 -1.43 13.27
C VAL A 55 -2.73 -1.81 11.97
N ASP A 56 -4.05 -1.65 11.95
CA ASP A 56 -4.87 -1.81 10.76
C ASP A 56 -5.02 -0.47 10.04
N ILE A 57 -4.93 -0.46 8.71
CA ILE A 57 -5.16 0.74 7.90
C ILE A 57 -6.61 1.23 7.96
N LEU A 58 -7.53 0.41 8.46
CA LEU A 58 -8.91 0.79 8.78
C LEU A 58 -9.02 1.60 10.09
N ASP A 59 -8.05 1.50 10.99
CA ASP A 59 -8.02 2.25 12.25
C ASP A 59 -7.43 3.65 12.04
N LYS A 60 -8.25 4.56 11.51
CA LYS A 60 -7.85 5.94 11.21
C LYS A 60 -7.26 6.68 12.43
N GLY A 61 -7.75 6.39 13.62
CA GLY A 61 -7.31 7.03 14.87
C GLY A 61 -5.87 6.66 15.23
N ARG A 62 -5.54 5.38 15.16
CA ARG A 62 -4.16 4.89 15.40
C ARG A 62 -3.23 5.15 14.22
N LEU A 63 -3.76 5.20 12.99
CA LEU A 63 -2.97 5.38 11.78
C LEU A 63 -2.39 6.81 11.65
N SER A 64 -3.22 7.83 11.85
CA SER A 64 -2.87 9.23 11.51
C SER A 64 -1.60 9.75 12.20
N PRO A 65 -1.38 9.51 13.51
CA PRO A 65 -0.16 9.99 14.19
C PRO A 65 1.14 9.39 13.65
N LEU A 66 1.09 8.20 13.04
CA LEU A 66 2.27 7.48 12.55
C LEU A 66 2.87 8.09 11.29
N PHE A 67 2.14 8.98 10.61
CA PHE A 67 2.57 9.63 9.38
C PHE A 67 3.38 10.92 9.65
N LYS A 68 3.43 11.37 10.91
CA LYS A 68 4.15 12.60 11.29
C LYS A 68 5.67 12.45 11.04
N GLY A 69 6.20 13.38 10.25
CA GLY A 69 7.63 13.42 9.92
C GLY A 69 8.10 12.29 8.98
N VAL A 70 7.16 11.64 8.28
CA VAL A 70 7.46 10.67 7.23
C VAL A 70 7.80 11.41 5.93
N ASP A 71 8.90 11.02 5.28
CA ASP A 71 9.28 11.52 3.96
C ASP A 71 8.66 10.69 2.84
N TRP A 72 8.69 9.35 2.98
CA TRP A 72 8.28 8.41 1.94
C TRP A 72 7.28 7.39 2.44
N ILE A 73 6.26 7.11 1.64
CA ILE A 73 5.26 6.10 1.95
C ILE A 73 5.28 5.02 0.88
N PHE A 74 5.40 3.76 1.30
CA PHE A 74 5.20 2.59 0.46
C PHE A 74 3.92 1.89 0.92
N HIS A 75 2.81 2.16 0.21
CA HIS A 75 1.50 1.61 0.56
C HIS A 75 1.30 0.22 -0.05
N MET A 76 1.83 -0.81 0.62
CA MET A 76 1.75 -2.22 0.20
C MET A 76 0.65 -3.02 0.93
N ALA A 77 -0.03 -2.42 1.92
CA ALA A 77 -1.15 -3.09 2.60
C ALA A 77 -2.34 -3.20 1.65
N GLY A 78 -2.82 -4.42 1.47
CA GLY A 78 -3.98 -4.75 0.67
C GLY A 78 -4.19 -6.26 0.66
N LEU A 79 -5.44 -6.69 0.46
CA LEU A 79 -5.77 -8.08 0.23
C LEU A 79 -5.56 -8.42 -1.25
N ALA A 80 -4.80 -9.48 -1.50
CA ALA A 80 -4.55 -10.06 -2.81
C ALA A 80 -5.51 -11.23 -3.08
N ASP A 81 -5.38 -11.88 -4.23
CA ASP A 81 -6.12 -13.09 -4.64
C ASP A 81 -7.56 -12.89 -5.12
N ILE A 82 -7.90 -13.59 -6.21
CA ILE A 82 -9.19 -13.48 -6.91
C ILE A 82 -10.29 -14.24 -6.15
N VAL A 83 -10.07 -15.52 -5.83
CA VAL A 83 -11.11 -16.39 -5.24
C VAL A 83 -11.62 -15.84 -3.91
N PRO A 84 -10.77 -15.49 -2.92
CA PRO A 84 -11.26 -14.98 -1.64
C PRO A 84 -11.97 -13.62 -1.79
N SER A 85 -11.64 -12.84 -2.83
CA SER A 85 -12.34 -11.59 -3.12
C SER A 85 -13.78 -11.78 -3.58
N ILE A 86 -14.07 -12.91 -4.23
CA ILE A 86 -15.43 -13.27 -4.64
C ILE A 86 -16.25 -13.73 -3.42
N GLU A 87 -15.60 -14.44 -2.50
CA GLU A 87 -16.24 -14.92 -1.27
C GLU A 87 -16.50 -13.80 -0.24
N LYS A 88 -15.62 -12.80 -0.18
CA LYS A 88 -15.65 -11.70 0.82
C LYS A 88 -15.45 -10.32 0.18
N PRO A 89 -16.32 -9.90 -0.74
CA PRO A 89 -16.13 -8.66 -1.50
C PRO A 89 -16.18 -7.39 -0.65
N ASP A 90 -16.96 -7.41 0.44
CA ASP A 90 -17.05 -6.35 1.45
C ASP A 90 -15.70 -6.11 2.14
N LEU A 91 -15.04 -7.19 2.58
CA LEU A 91 -13.72 -7.12 3.21
C LEU A 91 -12.67 -6.54 2.25
N TYR A 92 -12.70 -6.93 0.98
CA TYR A 92 -11.77 -6.37 -0.02
C TYR A 92 -12.04 -4.90 -0.28
N PHE A 93 -13.31 -4.49 -0.33
CA PHE A 93 -13.65 -3.08 -0.48
C PHE A 93 -13.16 -2.26 0.72
N ASP A 94 -13.41 -2.74 1.94
CA ASP A 94 -12.93 -2.09 3.15
C ASP A 94 -11.41 -1.95 3.13
N VAL A 95 -10.66 -3.04 2.94
CA VAL A 95 -9.19 -2.97 3.03
C VAL A 95 -8.59 -2.22 1.83
N ASN A 96 -8.92 -2.59 0.59
CA ASN A 96 -8.23 -2.07 -0.60
C ASN A 96 -8.73 -0.70 -1.06
N VAL A 97 -9.94 -0.27 -0.67
CA VAL A 97 -10.50 1.03 -1.05
C VAL A 97 -10.53 1.96 0.15
N LYS A 98 -11.27 1.61 1.20
CA LYS A 98 -11.40 2.46 2.40
C LYS A 98 -10.08 2.56 3.18
N GLY A 99 -9.33 1.46 3.29
CA GLY A 99 -8.00 1.46 3.88
C GLY A 99 -7.01 2.33 3.10
N THR A 100 -7.02 2.26 1.77
CA THR A 100 -6.23 3.15 0.92
C THR A 100 -6.64 4.62 1.08
N LEU A 101 -7.94 4.91 1.16
CA LEU A 101 -8.42 6.27 1.46
C LEU A 101 -7.89 6.79 2.80
N ASN A 102 -7.89 5.96 3.86
CA ASN A 102 -7.36 6.35 5.16
C ASN A 102 -5.87 6.68 5.11
N VAL A 103 -5.08 5.88 4.37
CA VAL A 103 -3.65 6.13 4.15
C VAL A 103 -3.44 7.45 3.39
N LEU A 104 -4.23 7.72 2.36
CA LEU A 104 -4.15 8.96 1.58
C LEU A 104 -4.51 10.19 2.43
N GLU A 105 -5.54 10.09 3.28
CA GLU A 105 -5.92 11.17 4.18
C GLU A 105 -4.86 11.42 5.26
N ALA A 106 -4.22 10.38 5.80
CA ALA A 106 -3.10 10.54 6.71
C ALA A 106 -1.87 11.15 6.01
N ALA A 107 -1.58 10.72 4.78
CA ALA A 107 -0.48 11.24 3.97
C ALA A 107 -0.69 12.70 3.56
N LYS A 108 -1.91 13.10 3.19
CA LYS A 108 -2.26 14.48 2.83
C LYS A 108 -2.01 15.47 3.94
N ASN A 109 -2.22 15.06 5.19
CA ASN A 109 -1.95 15.89 6.37
C ASN A 109 -0.46 15.87 6.79
N SER A 110 0.40 15.26 5.98
CA SER A 110 1.83 15.11 6.22
C SER A 110 2.61 15.68 5.04
N GLU A 111 3.74 16.33 5.30
CA GLU A 111 4.61 16.93 4.26
C GLU A 111 5.48 15.87 3.57
N ILE A 112 4.85 14.84 3.01
CA ILE A 112 5.55 13.74 2.36
C ILE A 112 6.20 14.19 1.02
N LYS A 113 7.30 13.54 0.67
CA LYS A 113 7.99 13.72 -0.62
C LYS A 113 7.46 12.78 -1.70
N LYS A 114 7.01 11.58 -1.32
CA LYS A 114 6.47 10.59 -2.27
C LYS A 114 5.62 9.54 -1.57
N LEU A 115 4.52 9.14 -2.20
CA LEU A 115 3.75 7.93 -1.90
C LEU A 115 3.79 6.99 -3.11
N VAL A 116 4.20 5.75 -2.88
CA VAL A 116 4.18 4.66 -3.85
C VAL A 116 3.06 3.70 -3.50
N TYR A 117 2.13 3.49 -4.43
CA TYR A 117 1.02 2.55 -4.28
C TYR A 117 1.28 1.29 -5.10
N ALA A 118 1.07 0.13 -4.50
CA ALA A 118 1.01 -1.13 -5.24
C ALA A 118 -0.37 -1.28 -5.86
N ALA A 119 -0.54 -0.98 -7.14
CA ALA A 119 -1.74 -1.32 -7.91
C ALA A 119 -1.68 -2.77 -8.39
N SER A 120 -2.39 -3.12 -9.46
CA SER A 120 -2.39 -4.48 -9.98
C SER A 120 -2.68 -4.50 -11.48
N SER A 121 -1.89 -5.25 -12.24
CA SER A 121 -2.16 -5.61 -13.63
C SER A 121 -3.50 -6.32 -13.85
N SER A 122 -4.11 -6.91 -12.81
CA SER A 122 -5.47 -7.48 -12.90
C SER A 122 -6.55 -6.46 -13.30
N SER A 123 -6.28 -5.17 -13.13
CA SER A 123 -7.13 -4.08 -13.60
C SER A 123 -7.34 -4.10 -15.12
N TYR A 124 -6.35 -4.55 -15.91
CA TYR A 124 -6.49 -4.69 -17.35
C TYR A 124 -7.50 -5.76 -17.79
N GLY A 125 -7.97 -6.60 -16.86
CA GLY A 125 -8.89 -7.68 -17.19
C GLY A 125 -8.25 -8.72 -18.10
N ILE A 126 -8.92 -9.01 -19.23
CA ILE A 126 -8.40 -9.91 -20.27
C ILE A 126 -7.75 -9.03 -21.36
N PRO A 127 -6.43 -8.85 -21.35
CA PRO A 127 -5.76 -7.94 -22.28
C PRO A 127 -5.87 -8.46 -23.73
N LYS A 128 -6.12 -7.55 -24.66
CA LYS A 128 -6.21 -7.84 -26.10
C LYS A 128 -4.87 -7.71 -26.83
N SER A 129 -3.87 -7.08 -26.20
CA SER A 129 -2.56 -6.78 -26.78
C SER A 129 -1.44 -7.11 -25.80
N TYR A 130 -0.35 -7.68 -26.31
CA TYR A 130 0.83 -8.07 -25.53
C TYR A 130 2.11 -7.51 -26.17
N PRO A 131 3.04 -6.90 -25.39
CA PRO A 131 2.90 -6.56 -23.97
C PRO A 131 1.78 -5.53 -23.74
N THR A 132 1.13 -5.58 -22.57
CA THR A 132 0.01 -4.68 -22.23
C THR A 132 0.55 -3.29 -21.89
N PRO A 133 0.27 -2.24 -22.68
CA PRO A 133 0.70 -0.88 -22.35
C PRO A 133 -0.15 -0.28 -21.21
N GLU A 134 0.39 0.70 -20.48
CA GLU A 134 -0.33 1.39 -19.41
C GLU A 134 -1.56 2.16 -19.89
N THR A 135 -1.60 2.47 -21.19
CA THR A 135 -2.73 3.11 -21.87
C THR A 135 -3.83 2.13 -22.29
N ALA A 136 -3.66 0.82 -22.04
CA ALA A 136 -4.69 -0.16 -22.34
C ALA A 136 -5.98 0.11 -21.52
N PRO A 137 -7.16 -0.23 -22.06
CA PRO A 137 -8.42 -0.10 -21.32
C PRO A 137 -8.39 -0.85 -19.98
N ILE A 138 -9.04 -0.27 -18.98
CA ILE A 138 -9.20 -0.87 -17.65
C ILE A 138 -10.56 -1.54 -17.58
N GLU A 139 -10.55 -2.89 -17.54
CA GLU A 139 -11.73 -3.74 -17.64
C GLU A 139 -11.71 -4.83 -16.53
N PRO A 140 -11.73 -4.47 -15.23
CA PRO A 140 -11.58 -5.43 -14.14
C PRO A 140 -12.71 -6.47 -14.10
N GLN A 141 -12.36 -7.75 -13.92
CA GLN A 141 -13.33 -8.87 -13.97
C GLN A 141 -13.81 -9.34 -12.58
N TYR A 142 -13.06 -9.07 -11.52
CA TYR A 142 -13.29 -9.64 -10.18
C TYR A 142 -13.22 -8.57 -9.08
N PRO A 143 -13.81 -8.80 -7.88
CA PRO A 143 -13.77 -7.84 -6.79
C PRO A 143 -12.36 -7.39 -6.39
N TYR A 144 -11.37 -8.29 -6.39
CA TYR A 144 -9.97 -7.90 -6.18
C TYR A 144 -9.49 -6.88 -7.22
N ALA A 145 -9.66 -7.18 -8.52
CA ALA A 145 -9.25 -6.30 -9.60
C ALA A 145 -9.95 -4.93 -9.54
N LEU A 146 -11.26 -4.95 -9.25
CA LEU A 146 -12.06 -3.74 -9.10
C LEU A 146 -11.57 -2.90 -7.92
N THR A 147 -11.34 -3.50 -6.75
CA THR A 147 -10.93 -2.76 -5.56
C THR A 147 -9.51 -2.21 -5.66
N LYS A 148 -8.58 -2.92 -6.30
CA LYS A 148 -7.25 -2.38 -6.62
C LYS A 148 -7.32 -1.22 -7.60
N TYR A 149 -8.20 -1.30 -8.61
CA TYR A 149 -8.42 -0.19 -9.52
C TYR A 149 -9.04 1.03 -8.82
N LEU A 150 -10.04 0.83 -7.96
CA LEU A 150 -10.64 1.91 -7.17
C LEU A 150 -9.60 2.55 -6.24
N GLY A 151 -8.76 1.77 -5.57
CA GLY A 151 -7.65 2.28 -4.77
C GLY A 151 -6.66 3.11 -5.59
N GLU A 152 -6.32 2.67 -6.80
CA GLU A 152 -5.51 3.45 -7.73
C GLU A 152 -6.18 4.76 -8.15
N GLN A 153 -7.48 4.74 -8.47
CA GLN A 153 -8.22 5.96 -8.81
C GLN A 153 -8.21 6.96 -7.65
N LEU A 154 -8.33 6.50 -6.40
CA LEU A 154 -8.16 7.36 -5.23
C LEU A 154 -6.76 7.98 -5.18
N VAL A 155 -5.71 7.19 -5.40
CA VAL A 155 -4.32 7.68 -5.38
C VAL A 155 -4.07 8.74 -6.44
N LEU A 156 -4.54 8.51 -7.67
CA LEU A 156 -4.41 9.46 -8.78
C LEU A 156 -5.24 10.72 -8.54
N HIS A 157 -6.48 10.57 -8.05
CA HIS A 157 -7.34 11.69 -7.75
C HIS A 157 -6.82 12.54 -6.59
N TRP A 158 -6.22 11.93 -5.56
CA TRP A 158 -5.58 12.69 -4.48
C TRP A 158 -4.36 13.47 -4.97
N SER A 159 -3.61 12.90 -5.91
CA SER A 159 -2.51 13.61 -6.55
C SER A 159 -2.99 14.83 -7.32
N GLN A 160 -4.05 14.67 -8.13
CA GLN A 160 -4.61 15.76 -8.93
C GLN A 160 -5.24 16.86 -8.05
N THR A 161 -6.06 16.46 -7.07
CA THR A 161 -6.88 17.39 -6.29
C THR A 161 -6.11 18.07 -5.18
N TYR A 162 -5.16 17.37 -4.55
CA TYR A 162 -4.43 17.87 -3.38
C TYR A 162 -2.92 18.02 -3.62
N SER A 163 -2.45 17.86 -4.86
CA SER A 163 -1.02 17.90 -5.21
C SER A 163 -0.17 16.91 -4.40
N LEU A 164 -0.77 15.80 -3.93
CA LEU A 164 -0.03 14.78 -3.21
C LEU A 164 0.95 14.10 -4.18
N PRO A 165 2.25 14.00 -3.86
CA PRO A 165 3.22 13.41 -4.78
C PRO A 165 3.08 11.89 -4.77
N THR A 166 2.32 11.32 -5.71
CA THR A 166 2.06 9.88 -5.74
C THR A 166 2.67 9.21 -6.98
N VAL A 167 2.75 7.88 -6.96
CA VAL A 167 2.94 7.01 -8.12
C VAL A 167 2.20 5.69 -7.86
N SER A 168 1.55 5.17 -8.89
CA SER A 168 0.85 3.88 -8.88
C SER A 168 1.62 2.89 -9.74
N LEU A 169 1.88 1.68 -9.22
CA LEU A 169 2.65 0.63 -9.90
C LEU A 169 1.76 -0.59 -10.15
N ARG A 170 1.50 -0.94 -11.41
CA ARG A 170 0.66 -2.08 -11.81
C ARG A 170 1.47 -3.31 -12.18
#